data_AF-A0A1F8PYN3-F1
#
_entry.id   AF-A0A1F8PYN3-F1
#
_cell.length_a   1.000
_cell.length_b   1.000
_cell.length_c   1.000
_cell.angle_alpha   90.00
_cell.angle_beta   90.00
_cell.angle_gamma   90.00
#
_symmetry.space_group_name_H-M   'P 1'
#
loop_
_entity.id
_entity.type
_entity.pdbx_description
1 polymer ?
#
loop_
_entity_poly.entity_id
_entity_poly.type
_entity_poly.pdbx_seq_one_letter_code
_entity_poly.pdbx_strand_id
1 'polypeptide(L)'
;MKIFMFYLLAGTLLAGCSDAIPGITHVYAFGDDFSNTNNCLKLFREAVAQGQFVADDLKNLEENWEGRLSNGPVAAEILAERLQVGLTDYAVCAATSGRDNLLSDIDSL
;
A
#
# COMPACT_ATOMS: atom_id res chain seq x y z
N MET A 1 10.35 -60.60 -5.69
CA MET A 1 10.30 -59.29 -5.01
C MET A 1 10.52 -58.11 -5.97
N LYS A 2 9.81 -58.02 -7.11
CA LYS A 2 9.99 -56.90 -8.07
C LYS A 2 8.68 -56.28 -8.56
N ILE A 3 7.52 -56.74 -8.06
CA ILE A 3 6.19 -56.29 -8.52
C ILE A 3 5.52 -55.33 -7.53
N PHE A 4 5.96 -55.28 -6.27
CA PHE A 4 5.37 -54.40 -5.25
C PHE A 4 5.89 -52.94 -5.27
N MET A 5 6.97 -52.67 -6.01
CA MET A 5 7.63 -51.36 -6.00
C MET A 5 7.13 -50.41 -7.11
N PHE A 6 6.23 -50.88 -7.98
CA PHE A 6 5.64 -50.05 -9.04
C PHE A 6 4.36 -49.33 -8.61
N TYR A 7 3.62 -49.89 -7.64
CA TYR A 7 2.38 -49.28 -7.14
C TYR A 7 2.62 -48.15 -6.14
N LEU A 8 3.81 -48.05 -5.55
CA LEU A 8 4.15 -46.95 -4.63
C LEU A 8 4.45 -45.63 -5.37
N LEU A 9 4.73 -45.68 -6.68
CA LEU A 9 5.03 -44.48 -7.47
C LEU A 9 3.81 -43.94 -8.25
N ALA A 10 2.73 -44.72 -8.35
CA ALA A 10 1.51 -44.31 -9.06
C ALA A 10 0.48 -43.61 -8.16
N GLY A 11 0.72 -43.55 -6.84
CA GLY A 11 -0.25 -43.03 -5.86
C GLY A 11 -0.19 -41.53 -5.56
N THR A 12 0.73 -40.76 -6.16
CA THR A 12 0.96 -39.34 -5.81
C THR A 12 0.39 -38.33 -6.81
N LEU A 13 -0.28 -38.76 -7.88
CA LEU A 13 -0.68 -37.88 -9.00
C LEU A 13 -2.14 -37.39 -8.97
N LEU A 14 -2.86 -37.55 -7.86
CA LEU A 14 -4.25 -37.09 -7.73
C LEU A 14 -4.50 -36.32 -6.42
N ALA A 15 -3.58 -35.45 -6.04
CA ALA A 15 -3.77 -34.49 -4.96
C ALA A 15 -3.95 -33.07 -5.54
N GLY A 16 -5.17 -32.77 -5.95
CA GLY A 16 -5.76 -31.43 -6.03
C GLY A 16 -5.12 -30.45 -7.02
N CYS A 17 -5.84 -30.13 -8.10
CA CYS A 17 -5.91 -28.74 -8.53
C CYS A 17 -6.49 -27.92 -7.36
N SER A 18 -5.64 -27.53 -6.41
CA SER A 18 -5.89 -26.26 -5.72
C SER A 18 -5.71 -25.23 -6.84
N ASP A 19 -6.75 -24.50 -7.18
CA ASP A 19 -6.53 -23.20 -7.82
C ASP A 19 -5.60 -22.46 -6.85
N ALA A 20 -4.31 -22.43 -7.18
CA ALA A 20 -3.38 -21.61 -6.44
C ALA A 20 -3.95 -20.21 -6.56
N ILE A 21 -4.28 -19.60 -5.42
CA ILE A 21 -4.67 -18.18 -5.39
C ILE A 21 -3.62 -17.47 -6.25
N PRO A 22 -4.02 -16.80 -7.35
CA PRO A 22 -3.05 -16.15 -8.22
C PRO A 22 -2.13 -15.32 -7.35
N GLY A 23 -0.82 -15.55 -7.47
CA GLY A 23 0.15 -14.81 -6.67
C GLY A 23 -0.09 -13.32 -6.84
N ILE A 24 -0.04 -12.57 -5.74
CA ILE A 24 -0.06 -11.11 -5.82
C ILE A 24 1.21 -10.69 -6.56
N THR A 25 1.06 -9.87 -7.60
CA THR A 25 2.18 -9.39 -8.43
C THR A 25 2.51 -7.93 -8.21
N HIS A 26 1.57 -7.18 -7.62
CA HIS A 26 1.71 -5.75 -7.32
C HIS A 26 0.67 -5.33 -6.27
N VAL A 27 0.97 -4.31 -5.47
CA VAL A 27 0.02 -3.68 -4.53
C VAL A 27 -0.34 -2.30 -5.05
N TYR A 28 -1.64 -2.04 -5.20
CA TYR A 28 -2.18 -0.70 -5.43
C TYR A 28 -2.93 -0.29 -4.17
N ALA A 29 -2.43 0.70 -3.43
CA ALA A 29 -3.01 1.14 -2.17
C ALA A 29 -3.89 2.37 -2.39
N PHE A 30 -5.10 2.34 -1.81
CA PHE A 30 -6.03 3.47 -1.73
C PHE A 30 -6.48 3.57 -0.27
N GLY A 31 -6.58 4.77 0.27
CA GLY A 31 -6.98 4.96 1.66
C GLY A 31 -6.46 6.26 2.24
N ASP A 32 -6.25 6.23 3.55
CA ASP A 32 -5.97 7.39 4.40
C ASP A 32 -4.52 7.40 4.94
N ASP A 33 -4.33 8.11 6.05
CA ASP A 33 -3.08 8.25 6.80
C ASP A 33 -2.38 6.91 7.08
N PHE A 34 -3.13 5.83 7.26
CA PHE A 34 -2.58 4.52 7.62
C PHE A 34 -1.90 3.80 6.44
N SER A 35 -2.08 4.31 5.22
CA SER A 35 -1.47 3.75 4.01
C SER A 35 -0.67 4.78 3.21
N ASN A 36 -0.82 6.09 3.47
CA ASN A 36 -0.07 7.13 2.79
C ASN A 36 1.45 7.01 3.06
N THR A 37 2.20 6.90 1.96
CA THR A 37 3.67 6.89 1.94
C THR A 37 4.26 8.29 1.88
N ASN A 38 3.81 9.17 0.98
CA ASN A 38 4.21 10.59 0.97
C ASN A 38 3.31 11.50 0.12
N ASN A 39 2.16 11.02 -0.34
CA ASN A 39 1.30 11.78 -1.24
C ASN A 39 0.79 13.06 -0.58
N CYS A 40 0.47 13.02 0.72
CA CYS A 40 0.18 14.22 1.52
C CYS A 40 1.25 15.28 1.38
N LEU A 41 2.49 14.91 1.71
CA LEU A 41 3.58 15.86 1.71
C LEU A 41 3.78 16.47 0.33
N LYS A 42 3.60 15.70 -0.75
CA LYS A 42 3.66 16.22 -2.12
C LYS A 42 2.55 17.23 -2.40
N LEU A 43 1.30 16.87 -2.10
CA LEU A 43 0.13 17.73 -2.34
C LEU A 43 0.24 19.05 -1.56
N PHE A 44 0.60 19.00 -0.28
CA PHE A 44 0.79 20.21 0.52
C PHE A 44 1.94 21.07 0.00
N ARG A 45 3.07 20.48 -0.42
CA ARG A 45 4.20 21.23 -1.03
C ARG A 45 3.76 21.96 -2.29
N GLU A 46 3.00 21.29 -3.14
CA GLU A 46 2.46 21.89 -4.36
C GLU A 46 1.49 23.04 -4.03
N ALA A 47 0.59 22.82 -3.08
CA ALA A 47 -0.39 23.82 -2.67
C ALA A 47 0.24 25.07 -2.04
N VAL A 48 1.25 24.90 -1.17
CA VAL A 48 2.02 26.02 -0.60
C VAL A 48 2.82 26.75 -1.68
N ALA A 49 3.43 26.02 -2.62
CA ALA A 49 4.13 26.65 -3.75
C ALA A 49 3.18 27.47 -4.64
N GLN A 50 1.90 27.10 -4.70
CA GLN A 50 0.84 27.83 -5.40
C GLN A 50 0.21 28.96 -4.57
N GLY A 51 0.61 29.12 -3.30
CA GLY A 51 0.05 30.12 -2.39
C GLY A 51 -1.39 29.83 -1.94
N GLN A 52 -1.84 28.58 -2.07
CA GLN A 52 -3.17 28.13 -1.64
C GLN A 52 -3.21 27.81 -0.13
N PHE A 53 -2.06 27.48 0.46
CA PHE A 53 -1.92 27.07 1.86
C PHE A 53 -0.82 27.86 2.57
N VAL A 54 -0.87 27.90 3.90
CA VAL A 54 0.22 28.46 4.72
C VAL A 54 1.27 27.40 5.04
N ALA A 55 2.55 27.81 5.05
CA ALA A 55 3.67 26.90 5.24
C ALA A 55 3.68 26.18 6.61
N ASP A 56 3.01 26.75 7.63
CA ASP A 56 2.93 26.15 8.96
C ASP A 56 2.17 24.81 8.96
N ASP A 57 1.21 24.61 8.04
CA ASP A 57 0.48 23.34 7.89
C ASP A 57 1.38 22.20 7.38
N LEU A 58 2.46 22.57 6.70
CA LEU A 58 3.41 21.66 6.08
C LEU A 58 4.43 21.10 7.07
N LYS A 59 4.71 21.86 8.13
CA LYS A 59 5.78 21.56 9.10
C LYS A 59 5.59 20.21 9.78
N ASN A 60 4.36 19.90 10.19
CA ASN A 60 4.05 18.63 10.84
C ASN A 60 4.26 17.43 9.91
N LEU A 61 4.03 17.59 8.60
CA LEU A 61 4.24 16.53 7.62
C LEU A 61 5.72 16.33 7.30
N GLU A 62 6.53 17.39 7.33
CA GLU A 62 7.98 17.31 7.10
C GLU A 62 8.76 16.72 8.27
N GLU A 63 8.25 16.88 9.49
CA GLU A 63 8.87 16.31 10.70
C GLU A 63 8.63 14.80 10.82
N ASN A 64 7.62 14.26 10.13
CA ASN A 64 7.34 12.83 10.13
C ASN A 64 8.30 12.04 9.22
N TRP A 65 8.36 10.73 9.44
CA TRP A 65 9.30 9.85 8.74
C TRP A 65 9.04 9.83 7.22
N GLU A 66 9.88 10.52 6.46
CA GLU A 66 9.83 10.62 5.00
C GLU A 66 8.43 10.98 4.42
N GLY A 67 7.63 11.75 5.16
CA GLY A 67 6.28 12.16 4.73
C GLY A 67 5.15 11.16 5.01
N ARG A 68 5.42 10.05 5.71
CA ARG A 68 4.38 9.16 6.28
C ARG A 68 3.77 9.87 7.50
N LEU A 69 2.50 9.65 7.82
CA LEU A 69 1.94 10.12 9.11
C LEU A 69 2.29 9.13 10.23
N SER A 70 3.58 8.85 10.37
CA SER A 70 4.15 7.83 11.24
C SER A 70 5.64 8.11 11.49
N ASN A 71 6.26 7.33 12.38
CA ASN A 71 7.70 7.34 12.63
C ASN A 71 8.46 6.24 11.86
N GLY A 72 7.81 5.60 10.87
CA GLY A 72 8.35 4.51 10.07
C GLY A 72 7.42 4.13 8.91
N PRO A 73 7.74 3.04 8.18
CA PRO A 73 6.93 2.56 7.07
C PRO A 73 5.50 2.23 7.48
N VAL A 74 4.55 2.53 6.60
CA VAL A 74 3.14 2.16 6.80
C VAL A 74 2.87 0.71 6.41
N ALA A 75 1.71 0.18 6.81
CA ALA A 75 1.39 -1.23 6.64
C ALA A 75 1.42 -1.70 5.17
N ALA A 76 1.02 -0.84 4.23
CA ALA A 76 1.05 -1.14 2.80
C ALA A 76 2.49 -1.34 2.26
N GLU A 77 3.46 -0.59 2.79
CA GLU A 77 4.88 -0.75 2.46
C GLU A 77 5.40 -2.10 2.96
N ILE A 78 5.11 -2.43 4.21
CA ILE A 78 5.50 -3.71 4.81
C ILE A 78 4.82 -4.87 4.06
N LEU A 79 3.56 -4.73 3.66
CA LEU A 79 2.86 -5.75 2.88
C LEU A 79 3.55 -6.00 1.54
N ALA A 80 3.83 -4.95 0.76
CA ALA A 80 4.51 -5.07 -0.53
C ALA A 80 5.91 -5.66 -0.39
N GLU A 81 6.66 -5.27 0.65
CA GLU A 81 7.97 -5.84 0.98
C GLU A 81 7.88 -7.34 1.26
N ARG A 82 6.94 -7.76 2.12
CA ARG A 82 6.74 -9.17 2.50
C ARG A 82 6.31 -10.04 1.33
N LEU A 83 5.55 -9.47 0.40
CA LEU A 83 5.14 -10.11 -0.83
C LEU A 83 6.21 -10.06 -1.93
N GLN A 84 7.27 -9.27 -1.74
CA GLN A 84 8.33 -9.02 -2.72
C GLN A 84 7.79 -8.51 -4.06
N VAL A 85 6.83 -7.57 -4.01
CA VAL A 85 6.19 -6.96 -5.17
C VAL A 85 6.30 -5.44 -5.14
N GLY A 86 6.02 -4.79 -6.27
CA GLY A 86 5.93 -3.35 -6.33
C GLY A 86 4.73 -2.79 -5.55
N LEU A 87 4.86 -1.55 -5.09
CA LEU A 87 3.80 -0.75 -4.48
C LEU A 87 3.55 0.50 -5.32
N THR A 88 2.28 0.75 -5.65
CA THR A 88 1.81 2.06 -6.11
C THR A 88 0.77 2.56 -5.11
N ASP A 89 1.10 3.63 -4.41
CA ASP A 89 0.28 4.18 -3.35
C ASP A 89 -0.46 5.44 -3.84
N TYR A 90 -1.78 5.40 -3.75
CA TYR A 90 -2.71 6.51 -4.01
C TYR A 90 -3.42 6.97 -2.74
N ALA A 91 -3.05 6.45 -1.57
CA ALA A 91 -3.61 6.92 -0.31
C ALA A 91 -3.19 8.37 -0.06
N VAL A 92 -4.11 9.15 0.50
CA VAL A 92 -3.93 10.56 0.83
C VAL A 92 -4.49 10.78 2.23
N CYS A 93 -3.89 11.70 2.97
CA CYS A 93 -4.21 11.91 4.37
C CYS A 93 -5.66 12.32 4.53
N ALA A 94 -6.26 11.82 5.61
CA ALA A 94 -7.63 12.09 5.99
C ALA A 94 -8.67 11.83 4.87
N ALA A 95 -8.31 11.04 3.85
CA ALA A 95 -9.24 10.59 2.82
C ALA A 95 -10.38 9.82 3.47
N THR A 96 -11.61 10.15 3.07
CA THR A 96 -12.77 9.39 3.52
C THR A 96 -13.02 8.20 2.60
N SER A 97 -13.95 7.32 2.98
CA SER A 97 -14.43 6.27 2.07
C SER A 97 -15.27 6.81 0.90
N GLY A 98 -15.67 8.08 0.97
CA GLY A 98 -16.44 8.78 -0.06
C GLY A 98 -15.55 9.47 -1.07
N ARG A 99 -16.11 10.49 -1.73
CA ARG A 99 -15.37 11.33 -2.68
C ARG A 99 -14.49 12.37 -1.98
N ASP A 100 -14.84 12.72 -0.75
CA ASP A 100 -14.35 13.93 -0.10
C ASP A 100 -13.18 13.63 0.85
N ASN A 101 -12.44 14.67 1.23
CA ASN A 101 -11.41 14.62 2.27
C ASN A 101 -11.87 15.33 3.56
N LEU A 102 -11.45 14.86 4.74
CA LEU A 102 -11.75 15.59 6.00
C LEU A 102 -11.01 16.92 6.09
N LEU A 103 -9.90 17.06 5.37
CA LEU A 103 -9.16 18.31 5.21
C LEU A 103 -9.71 19.01 3.97
N SER A 104 -10.61 19.97 4.17
CA SER A 104 -11.28 20.73 3.09
C SER A 104 -10.29 21.36 2.12
N ASP A 105 -9.13 21.75 2.61
CA ASP A 105 -8.15 22.42 1.79
C ASP A 105 -7.55 21.42 0.77
N ILE A 106 -7.36 20.14 1.14
CA ILE A 106 -6.93 19.07 0.23
C ILE A 106 -8.04 18.71 -0.75
N ASP A 107 -9.29 18.71 -0.29
CA ASP A 107 -10.47 18.41 -1.12
C ASP A 107 -10.63 19.42 -2.27
N SER A 108 -10.04 20.61 -2.12
CA SER A 108 -10.10 21.71 -3.09
C SER A 108 -8.95 21.76 -4.10
N LEU A 109 -7.95 20.87 -3.98
CA LEU A 109 -6.79 20.75 -4.89
C LEU A 109 -7.14 19.98 -6.18
#